data_AF-A0A5P8M1Z9-F1
#
_entry.id   AF-A0A5P8M1Z9-F1
#
_cell.length_a   1.000
_cell.length_b   1.000
_cell.length_c   1.000
_cell.angle_alpha   90.00
_cell.angle_beta   90.00
_cell.angle_gamma   90.00
#
_symmetry.space_group_name_H-M   'P 1'
#
loop_
_entity.id
_entity.type
_entity.pdbx_description
1 polymer ?
#
loop_
_entity_poly.entity_id
_entity_poly.type
_entity_poly.pdbx_seq_one_letter_code
_entity_poly.pdbx_strand_id
1 'polypeptide(L)'
;MADDGDFKSGIINDLMTELNLDEAEETTITNLVAGATGVVTSSVGVLDETDPIAKLAIKTMVTQQYYDRALENGLSQGVLMMLLHLQANQPTNSDSGDTDGN
;
A
#
# COMPACT_ATOMS: atom_id res chain seq x y z
N MET A 1 19.63 2.48 3.90
CA MET A 1 18.65 1.66 4.61
C MET A 1 17.57 2.64 5.03
N ALA A 2 16.55 2.81 4.19
CA ALA A 2 15.42 3.65 4.55
C ALA A 2 14.75 2.98 5.76
N ASP A 3 14.34 3.80 6.72
CA ASP A 3 13.71 3.32 7.94
C ASP A 3 12.25 3.02 7.61
N ASP A 4 11.94 1.77 7.22
CA ASP A 4 10.57 1.28 6.98
C ASP A 4 9.62 1.61 8.16
N GLY A 5 10.19 1.90 9.36
CA GLY A 5 9.47 2.37 10.53
C GLY A 5 8.83 3.74 10.34
N ASP A 6 9.47 4.68 9.64
CA ASP A 6 8.98 6.05 9.48
C ASP A 6 7.82 6.13 8.49
N PHE A 7 7.88 5.38 7.38
CA PHE A 7 6.79 5.33 6.40
C PHE A 7 5.49 4.79 7.02
N LYS A 8 5.57 3.65 7.70
CA LYS A 8 4.39 3.01 8.34
C LYS A 8 3.88 3.83 9.51
N SER A 9 4.77 4.36 10.36
CA SER A 9 4.36 5.20 11.49
C SER A 9 3.70 6.50 11.01
N GLY A 10 4.19 7.10 9.92
CA GLY A 10 3.55 8.25 9.29
C GLY A 10 2.14 7.94 8.78
N ILE A 11 1.92 6.75 8.21
CA ILE A 11 0.58 6.30 7.78
C ILE A 11 -0.35 6.10 8.98
N ILE A 12 0.14 5.48 10.06
CA ILE A 12 -0.65 5.25 11.28
C ILE A 12 -1.10 6.59 11.86
N ASN A 13 -0.17 7.54 12.05
CA ASN A 13 -0.48 8.87 12.60
C ASN A 13 -1.49 9.64 11.74
N ASP A 14 -1.33 9.60 10.42
CA ASP A 14 -2.28 10.19 9.48
C ASP A 14 -3.68 9.58 9.67
N LEU A 15 -3.79 8.25 9.71
CA LEU A 15 -5.08 7.56 9.82
C LEU A 15 -5.75 7.81 11.16
N MET A 16 -5.00 7.79 12.27
CA MET A 16 -5.53 8.11 13.60
C MET A 16 -6.13 9.52 13.61
N THR A 17 -5.48 10.47 12.96
CA THR A 17 -5.96 11.86 12.85
C THR A 17 -7.14 11.98 11.88
N GLU A 18 -7.03 11.46 10.67
CA GLU A 18 -8.02 11.61 9.59
C GLU A 18 -9.34 10.90 9.89
N LEU A 19 -9.26 9.73 10.52
CA LEU A 19 -10.43 8.95 10.94
C LEU A 19 -10.91 9.36 12.35
N ASN A 20 -10.24 10.31 12.99
CA ASN A 20 -10.54 10.81 14.33
C ASN A 20 -10.69 9.67 15.35
N LEU A 21 -9.67 8.82 15.41
CA LEU A 21 -9.61 7.63 16.26
C LEU A 21 -8.96 7.97 17.60
N ASP A 22 -9.34 7.22 18.64
CA ASP A 22 -8.70 7.29 19.94
C ASP A 22 -7.45 6.39 20.01
N GLU A 23 -6.63 6.58 21.04
CA GLU A 23 -5.41 5.80 21.27
C GLU A 23 -5.70 4.29 21.45
N ALA A 24 -6.91 3.91 21.86
CA ALA A 24 -7.28 2.50 22.02
C ALA A 24 -7.33 1.76 20.66
N GLU A 25 -7.58 2.48 19.57
CA GLU A 25 -7.57 1.94 18.21
C GLU A 25 -6.17 1.84 17.58
N GLU A 26 -5.12 2.37 18.21
CA GLU A 26 -3.78 2.43 17.63
C GLU A 26 -3.24 1.03 17.28
N THR A 27 -3.46 0.05 18.16
CA THR A 27 -3.06 -1.35 17.91
C THR A 27 -3.82 -1.92 16.71
N THR A 28 -5.10 -1.61 16.59
CA THR A 28 -5.95 -2.04 15.49
C THR A 28 -5.47 -1.47 14.15
N ILE A 29 -5.19 -0.16 14.10
CA ILE A 29 -4.69 0.52 12.90
C ILE A 29 -3.29 0.04 12.54
N THR A 30 -2.40 -0.14 13.51
CA THR A 30 -1.05 -0.67 13.30
C THR A 30 -1.09 -2.02 12.59
N ASN A 31 -1.94 -2.94 13.06
CA ASN A 31 -2.10 -4.25 12.45
C ASN A 31 -2.68 -4.19 11.04
N LEU A 32 -3.66 -3.30 10.82
CA LEU A 32 -4.22 -3.09 9.48
C LEU A 32 -3.21 -2.49 8.51
N VAL A 33 -2.43 -1.51 8.94
CA VAL A 33 -1.36 -0.91 8.12
C VAL A 33 -0.34 -1.96 7.75
N ALA A 34 0.12 -2.78 8.70
CA ALA A 34 1.05 -3.87 8.41
C ALA A 34 0.49 -4.86 7.36
N GLY A 35 -0.78 -5.26 7.50
CA GLY A 35 -1.45 -6.14 6.55
C GLY A 35 -1.63 -5.51 5.17
N ALA A 36 -2.11 -4.28 5.11
CA ALA A 36 -2.31 -3.52 3.88
C ALA A 36 -0.98 -3.28 3.14
N THR A 37 0.08 -2.90 3.86
CA THR A 37 1.43 -2.77 3.27
C THR A 37 1.88 -4.09 2.67
N GLY A 38 1.70 -5.22 3.36
CA GLY A 38 2.03 -6.54 2.81
C GLY A 38 1.27 -6.87 1.51
N VAL A 39 -0.03 -6.55 1.45
CA VAL A 39 -0.85 -6.77 0.25
C VAL A 39 -0.43 -5.85 -0.89
N VAL A 40 -0.18 -4.57 -0.64
CA VAL A 40 0.27 -3.63 -1.67
C VAL A 40 1.65 -4.05 -2.19
N THR A 41 2.63 -4.30 -1.31
CA THR A 41 3.97 -4.74 -1.70
C THR A 41 3.92 -6.04 -2.51
N SER A 42 3.15 -7.04 -2.08
CA SER A 42 3.03 -8.30 -2.84
C SER A 42 2.34 -8.13 -4.20
N SER A 43 1.43 -7.16 -4.31
CA SER A 43 0.75 -6.84 -5.58
C SER A 43 1.67 -6.13 -6.57
N VAL A 44 2.56 -5.26 -6.09
CA VAL A 44 3.41 -4.41 -6.95
C VAL A 44 4.83 -4.95 -7.11
N GLY A 45 5.24 -5.93 -6.31
CA GLY A 45 6.59 -6.47 -6.30
C GLY A 45 7.51 -5.67 -5.38
N VAL A 46 7.93 -4.47 -5.82
CA VAL A 46 8.75 -3.55 -5.02
C VAL A 46 7.96 -2.29 -4.73
N LEU A 47 7.74 -2.02 -3.44
CA LEU A 47 7.04 -0.82 -3.01
C LEU A 47 8.01 0.37 -2.99
N ASP A 48 7.76 1.37 -3.85
CA ASP A 48 8.42 2.67 -3.73
C ASP A 48 7.66 3.53 -2.72
N GLU A 49 8.21 3.65 -1.51
CA GLU A 49 7.63 4.44 -0.42
C GLU A 49 7.66 5.95 -0.68
N THR A 50 8.41 6.40 -1.70
CA THR A 50 8.44 7.80 -2.14
C THR A 50 7.28 8.15 -3.10
N ASP A 51 6.63 7.14 -3.69
CA ASP A 51 5.46 7.35 -4.53
C ASP A 51 4.24 7.71 -3.66
N PRO A 52 3.62 8.90 -3.84
CA PRO A 52 2.43 9.29 -3.08
C PRO A 52 1.26 8.31 -3.28
N ILE A 53 1.19 7.59 -4.39
CA ILE A 53 0.17 6.58 -4.66
C ILE A 53 0.37 5.35 -3.78
N ALA A 54 1.60 4.99 -3.41
CA ALA A 54 1.86 3.88 -2.48
C ALA A 54 1.22 4.17 -1.11
N LYS A 55 1.48 5.37 -0.58
CA LYS A 55 0.88 5.83 0.68
C LYS A 55 -0.65 5.87 0.60
N LEU A 56 -1.19 6.41 -0.49
CA LEU A 56 -2.64 6.53 -0.69
C LEU A 56 -3.33 5.17 -0.82
N ALA A 57 -2.71 4.22 -1.52
CA ALA A 57 -3.22 2.86 -1.68
C ALA A 57 -3.35 2.15 -0.33
N ILE A 58 -2.29 2.22 0.49
CA ILE A 58 -2.29 1.63 1.84
C ILE A 58 -3.36 2.28 2.71
N LYS A 59 -3.41 3.62 2.78
CA LYS A 59 -4.43 4.33 3.58
C LYS A 59 -5.85 3.95 3.17
N THR A 60 -6.13 3.94 1.87
CA THR A 60 -7.46 3.60 1.36
C THR A 60 -7.83 2.16 1.71
N MET A 61 -6.90 1.23 1.55
CA MET A 61 -7.12 -0.18 1.87
C MET A 61 -7.32 -0.40 3.39
N VAL A 62 -6.58 0.32 4.24
CA VAL A 62 -6.76 0.28 5.70
C VAL A 62 -8.13 0.84 6.07
N THR A 63 -8.53 1.98 5.53
CA THR A 63 -9.85 2.57 5.79
C THR A 63 -10.97 1.61 5.38
N GLN A 64 -10.85 0.95 4.22
CA GLN A 64 -11.82 -0.07 3.82
C GLN A 64 -11.87 -1.23 4.81
N GLN A 65 -10.72 -1.82 5.17
CA GLN A 65 -10.67 -2.94 6.11
C GLN A 65 -11.12 -2.55 7.53
N TYR A 66 -10.92 -1.30 7.92
CA TYR A 66 -11.36 -0.80 9.21
C TYR A 66 -12.89 -0.85 9.33
N TYR A 67 -13.61 -0.42 8.30
CA TYR A 67 -15.08 -0.44 8.27
C TYR A 67 -15.68 -1.77 7.80
N ASP A 68 -15.00 -2.51 6.91
CA ASP A 68 -15.40 -3.82 6.40
C ASP A 68 -14.20 -4.78 6.43
N ARG A 69 -14.09 -5.52 7.54
CA ARG A 69 -13.00 -6.48 7.77
C ARG A 69 -13.05 -7.68 6.84
N ALA A 70 -14.24 -8.06 6.39
CA ALA A 70 -14.43 -9.23 5.54
C ALA A 70 -14.19 -8.90 4.06
N LEU A 71 -14.16 -7.61 3.71
CA LEU A 71 -14.13 -7.13 2.33
C LEU A 71 -15.25 -7.81 1.53
N GLU A 72 -16.49 -7.75 2.02
CA GLU A 72 -17.62 -8.50 1.46
C GLU A 72 -17.85 -8.18 -0.02
N ASN A 73 -17.52 -6.94 -0.42
CA ASN A 73 -17.60 -6.46 -1.80
C ASN A 73 -16.23 -6.39 -2.51
N GLY A 74 -15.19 -6.99 -1.91
CA GLY A 74 -13.83 -6.91 -2.38
C GLY A 74 -13.16 -5.54 -2.15
N LEU A 75 -12.00 -5.35 -2.79
CA LEU A 75 -11.28 -4.07 -2.76
C LEU A 75 -12.02 -3.01 -3.57
N SER A 76 -11.93 -1.74 -3.15
CA SER A 76 -12.53 -0.66 -3.93
C SER A 76 -11.87 -0.55 -5.30
N GLN A 77 -12.64 -0.08 -6.28
CA GLN A 77 -12.12 0.26 -7.60
C GLN A 77 -10.95 1.26 -7.51
N GLY A 78 -10.97 2.18 -6.55
CA GLY A 78 -9.86 3.11 -6.30
C GLY A 78 -8.57 2.38 -5.93
N VAL A 79 -8.64 1.43 -4.98
CA VAL A 79 -7.47 0.60 -4.60
C VAL A 79 -6.97 -0.20 -5.79
N LEU A 80 -7.86 -0.83 -6.56
CA LEU A 80 -7.47 -1.61 -7.73
C LEU A 80 -6.76 -0.76 -8.80
N MET A 81 -7.26 0.46 -9.06
CA MET A 81 -6.63 1.39 -10.00
C MET A 81 -5.26 1.89 -9.51
N MET A 82 -5.11 2.12 -8.20
CA MET A 82 -3.82 2.50 -7.62
C MET A 82 -2.81 1.35 -7.69
N LEU A 83 -3.21 0.11 -7.41
CA LEU A 83 -2.36 -1.06 -7.57
C LEU A 83 -1.90 -1.23 -9.01
N LEU A 84 -2.81 -1.06 -9.97
CA LEU A 84 -2.48 -1.11 -11.40
C LEU A 84 -1.47 -0.02 -11.79
N HIS A 85 -1.65 1.19 -11.28
CA HIS A 85 -0.71 2.29 -11.52
C HIS A 85 0.69 1.97 -10.97
N LEU A 86 0.76 1.52 -9.71
CA LEU A 86 2.02 1.16 -9.06
C LEU A 86 2.72 0.00 -9.75
N GLN A 87 1.97 -1.00 -10.24
CA GLN A 87 2.50 -2.10 -11.04
C GLN A 87 3.04 -1.62 -12.39
N ALA A 88 2.33 -0.73 -13.08
CA ALA A 88 2.76 -0.22 -14.38
C ALA A 88 4.03 0.65 -14.29
N ASN A 89 4.25 1.29 -13.15
CA ASN A 89 5.44 2.11 -12.88
C ASN A 89 6.62 1.30 -12.34
N GLN A 90 6.47 -0.02 -12.15
CA GLN A 90 7.61 -0.84 -11.75
C GLN A 90 8.70 -0.76 -12.81
N PRO A 91 9.98 -0.68 -12.42
CA PRO A 91 11.06 -0.79 -13.37
C PRO A 91 10.88 -2.11 -14.10
N THR A 92 10.62 -2.04 -15.40
CA THR A 92 10.66 -3.25 -16.24
C THR A 92 12.05 -3.80 -16.05
N ASN A 93 12.18 -5.02 -15.50
CA ASN A 93 13.37 -5.81 -15.74
C ASN A 93 13.40 -6.00 -17.25
N SER A 94 14.02 -5.05 -17.95
CA SER A 94 14.32 -5.13 -19.35
C SER A 94 15.44 -6.15 -19.47
N ASP A 95 15.10 -7.43 -19.25
CA ASP A 95 15.79 -8.53 -19.88
C ASP A 95 15.38 -8.51 -21.35
N SER A 96 15.78 -7.45 -22.04
CA SER A 96 15.86 -7.44 -23.49
C SER A 96 17.11 -8.22 -23.82
N GLY A 97 17.04 -9.53 -23.65
CA GLY A 97 18.00 -10.51 -24.18
C GLY A 97 17.93 -10.57 -25.70
N ASP A 98 17.93 -9.42 -26.37
CA ASP A 98 18.09 -9.29 -27.82
C ASP A 98 19.59 -9.11 -28.09
N THR A 99 20.33 -10.16 -27.73
CA THR A 99 21.50 -10.60 -28.49
C THR A 99 20.91 -11.81 -29.22
N ASP A 100 20.46 -11.68 -30.46
CA ASP A 100 21.25 -12.14 -31.61
C ASP A 100 20.48 -11.81 -32.90
N GLY A 101 21.08 -11.01 -33.78
CA GLY A 101 20.46 -10.60 -35.05
C GLY A 101 21.46 -10.24 -36.15
N ASN A 102 22.28 -11.25 -36.52
CA ASN A 102 23.07 -11.45 -37.76
C ASN A 102 23.62 -10.23 -38.54
#